data_AF-A0A7W1EPZ6-F1
#
_entry.id   AF-A0A7W1EPZ6-F1
#
_cell.length_a   1.000
_cell.length_b   1.000
_cell.length_c   1.000
_cell.angle_alpha   90.00
_cell.angle_beta   90.00
_cell.angle_gamma   90.00
#
_symmetry.space_group_name_H-M   'P 1'
#
loop_
_entity.id
_entity.type
_entity.pdbx_description
1 polymer ?
#
loop_
_entity_poly.entity_id
_entity_poly.type
_entity_poly.pdbx_seq_one_letter_code
_entity_poly.pdbx_strand_id
1 'polypeptide(L)' 'MRLVDRCVAAVCRTLAVARRVIGVPDYEAYVAHVRARHPDVAPMTQAAFAHDALARRYERVGNRCC' A
#
# COMPACT_ATOMS: atom_id res chain seq x y z
N MET A 1 -22.66 -1.99 -18.73
CA MET A 1 -21.35 -2.21 -18.07
C MET A 1 -20.45 -0.98 -17.98
N ARG A 2 -20.15 -0.25 -19.07
CA ARG A 2 -19.10 0.80 -19.09
C ARG A 2 -19.21 1.95 -18.08
N LEU A 3 -20.41 2.26 -17.57
CA LEU A 3 -20.59 3.34 -16.58
C LEU A 3 -20.13 2.91 -15.18
N VAL A 4 -20.47 1.68 -14.77
CA VAL A 4 -20.07 1.12 -13.48
C VAL A 4 -18.55 0.98 -13.41
N ASP A 5 -17.91 0.49 -14.48
CA ASP A 5 -16.45 0.35 -14.56
C ASP A 5 -15.73 1.70 -14.38
N ARG A 6 -16.27 2.76 -15.00
CA ARG A 6 -15.73 4.12 -14.87
C ARG A 6 -15.89 4.67 -13.45
N CYS A 7 -17.05 4.44 -12.83
CA CYS A 7 -17.30 4.87 -11.46
C CYS A 7 -16.36 4.14 -10.48
N VAL A 8 -16.20 2.82 -10.61
CA VAL A 8 -15.27 2.04 -9.78
C VAL A 8 -13.84 2.55 -9.94
N ALA A 9 -13.37 2.73 -11.17
CA ALA A 9 -12.03 3.23 -11.42
C ALA A 9 -11.80 4.64 -10.84
N ALA A 10 -12.81 5.53 -10.92
CA ALA A 10 -12.74 6.85 -10.32
C ALA A 10 -12.64 6.77 -8.79
N VAL A 11 -13.49 5.98 -8.15
CA VAL A 11 -13.49 5.77 -6.69
C VAL A 11 -12.16 5.18 -6.21
N CYS A 12 -11.63 4.15 -6.88
CA CYS A 12 -10.35 3.55 -6.54
C CYS A 12 -9.20 4.57 -6.58
N ARG A 13 -9.16 5.46 -7.58
CA ARG A 13 -8.15 6.52 -7.66
C ARG A 13 -8.26 7.50 -6.50
N THR A 14 -9.47 7.95 -6.17
CA THR A 14 -9.67 8.91 -5.07
C THR A 14 -9.32 8.29 -3.71
N LEU A 15 -9.65 7.02 -3.49
CA LEU A 15 -9.28 6.29 -2.27
C LEU A 15 -7.77 6.10 -2.13
N ALA A 16 -7.05 5.80 -3.23
CA ALA A 16 -5.60 5.70 -3.21
C ALA A 16 -4.94 7.02 -2.79
N VAL A 17 -5.45 8.16 -3.31
CA VAL A 17 -5.00 9.50 -2.91
C VAL A 17 -5.31 9.78 -1.44
N ALA A 18 -6.55 9.51 -0.99
CA ALA A 18 -6.95 9.73 0.39
C ALA A 18 -6.11 8.93 1.40
N ARG A 19 -5.81 7.66 1.11
CA ARG A 19 -4.93 6.83 1.94
C ARG A 19 -3.54 7.44 2.09
N ARG A 20 -2.98 7.98 1.01
CA ARG A 20 -1.68 8.65 1.03
C ARG A 20 -1.68 9.92 1.87
N VAL A 21 -2.76 10.72 1.81
CA VAL A 21 -2.91 11.95 2.62
C VAL A 21 -3.02 11.63 4.11
N ILE A 22 -3.82 10.62 4.48
CA ILE A 22 -4.00 10.23 5.89
C ILE A 22 -2.79 9.44 6.42
N GLY A 23 -1.97 8.90 5.51
CA GLY A 23 -0.84 8.03 5.86
C GLY A 23 -1.30 6.62 6.26
N VAL A 24 -2.42 6.16 5.69
CA VAL A 24 -2.88 4.77 5.84
C VAL A 24 -2.08 3.89 4.90
N PRO A 25 -1.36 2.86 5.42
CA PRO A 25 -0.61 1.95 4.59
C PRO A 25 -1.54 1.01 3.80
N ASP A 26 -1.22 0.76 2.53
CA ASP A 26 -2.01 -0.08 1.61
C ASP A 26 -1.26 -1.40 1.34
N TYR A 27 -1.81 -2.50 1.83
CA TYR A 27 -1.17 -3.82 1.77
C TYR A 27 -1.12 -4.40 0.35
N GLU A 28 -2.18 -4.22 -0.45
CA GLU A 28 -2.21 -4.73 -1.81
C GLU A 28 -1.21 -3.99 -2.70
N ALA A 29 -1.11 -2.67 -2.54
CA ALA A 29 -0.10 -1.87 -3.21
C ALA A 29 1.33 -2.31 -2.80
N TYR A 30 1.54 -2.62 -1.53
CA TYR A 30 2.81 -3.17 -1.03
C TYR A 30 3.15 -4.53 -1.68
N VAL A 31 2.21 -5.48 -1.71
CA VAL A 31 2.42 -6.80 -2.32
C VAL A 31 2.72 -6.66 -3.82
N ALA A 32 1.98 -5.82 -4.52
CA ALA A 32 2.22 -5.54 -5.94
C ALA A 32 3.62 -4.95 -6.17
N HIS A 33 4.05 -4.00 -5.32
CA HIS A 33 5.39 -3.44 -5.36
C HIS A 33 6.46 -4.51 -5.11
N VAL A 34 6.34 -5.32 -4.05
CA VAL A 34 7.31 -6.37 -3.72
C VAL A 34 7.43 -7.36 -4.87
N ARG A 35 6.31 -7.85 -5.41
CA ARG A 35 6.33 -8.78 -6.55
C ARG A 35 6.97 -8.17 -7.81
N ALA A 36 6.78 -6.88 -8.05
CA ALA A 36 7.33 -6.20 -9.22
C ALA A 36 8.82 -5.85 -9.07
N ARG A 37 9.26 -5.46 -7.87
CA ARG A 37 10.61 -4.94 -7.63
C ARG A 37 11.55 -5.95 -6.98
N HIS A 38 11.00 -6.91 -6.25
CA HIS A 38 11.68 -7.91 -5.46
C HIS A 38 11.03 -9.30 -5.67
N PRO A 39 11.06 -9.85 -6.90
CA PRO A 39 10.38 -11.11 -7.22
C PRO A 39 10.87 -12.30 -6.38
N ASP A 40 12.11 -12.25 -5.91
CA ASP A 40 12.73 -13.29 -5.08
C ASP A 40 12.37 -13.20 -3.58
N VAL A 41 11.65 -12.14 -3.19
CA VAL A 41 11.28 -11.89 -1.79
C VAL A 41 9.80 -12.16 -1.58
N ALA A 42 9.49 -13.05 -0.63
CA ALA A 42 8.12 -13.28 -0.21
C ALA A 42 7.57 -12.01 0.49
N PRO A 43 6.41 -11.48 0.09
CA PRO A 43 5.78 -10.37 0.79
C PRO A 43 5.50 -10.72 2.25
N MET A 44 5.70 -9.74 3.13
CA MET A 44 5.28 -9.82 4.54
C MET A 44 3.78 -10.14 4.64
N THR A 45 3.37 -10.74 5.76
CA THR A 45 1.94 -10.88 6.07
C THR A 45 1.30 -9.51 6.33
N GLN A 46 -0.02 -9.42 6.19
CA GLN A 46 -0.75 -8.16 6.41
C GLN A 46 -0.52 -7.58 7.81
N ALA A 47 -0.55 -8.41 8.85
CA ALA A 47 -0.30 -7.98 10.22
C ALA A 47 1.14 -7.47 10.43
N ALA A 48 2.12 -8.18 9.87
CA ALA A 48 3.53 -7.76 9.93
C ALA A 48 3.75 -6.43 9.20
N PHE A 49 3.12 -6.25 8.02
CA PHE A 49 3.17 -4.99 7.28
C PHE A 49 2.55 -3.83 8.07
N ALA A 50 1.39 -4.03 8.71
CA ALA A 50 0.75 -3.00 9.52
C ALA A 50 1.63 -2.58 10.70
N HIS A 51 2.23 -3.55 11.40
CA HIS A 51 3.15 -3.29 12.51
C HIS A 51 4.40 -2.55 12.03
N ASP A 52 5.02 -3.01 10.93
CA ASP A 52 6.19 -2.36 10.34
C ASP A 52 5.88 -0.93 9.85
N ALA A 53 4.68 -0.69 9.29
CA ALA A 53 4.25 0.64 8.90
C ALA A 53 4.09 1.60 10.10
N LEU A 54 3.55 1.12 11.23
CA LEU A 54 3.46 1.89 12.46
C LEU A 54 4.85 2.15 13.05
N ALA A 55 5.70 1.12 13.12
CA ALA A 55 7.06 1.24 13.62
C ALA A 55 7.88 2.25 12.79
N ARG A 56 7.76 2.24 11.45
CA ARG A 56 8.39 3.26 10.58
C ARG A 56 7.87 4.68 10.81
N ARG A 57 6.63 4.83 11.29
CA ARG A 57 6.03 6.14 11.53
C ARG A 57 6.40 6.69 12.91
N TYR A 58 6.50 5.84 13.92
CA TYR A 58 6.60 6.27 15.32
C TYR A 58 7.89 5.85 16.02
N GLU A 59 8.58 4.82 15.56
CA GLU A 59 9.72 4.21 16.27
C GLU A 59 11.04 4.35 15.51
N ARG A 60 11.01 4.31 14.17
CA ARG A 60 12.21 4.30 13.32
C ARG A 60 12.19 5.41 12.28
N VAL A 61 13.16 6.32 12.38
CA VAL A 61 13.44 7.30 11.32
C VAL A 61 14.45 6.68 10.35
N GLY A 62 14.04 6.40 9.10
CA GLY A 62 15.00 6.28 7.98
C GLY A 62 14.98 5.03 7.09
N ASN A 63 14.18 4.00 7.38
CA ASN A 63 14.11 2.78 6.57
C ASN A 63 12.74 2.63 5.90
N ARG A 64 12.58 3.32 4.76
CA ARG A 64 11.52 3.01 3.80
C ARG A 64 12.01 1.89 2.90
N CYS A 65 11.24 0.82 2.76
CA CYS A 65 11.32 -0.01 1.55
C CYS A 65 11.06 0.92 0.36
N CYS A 66 11.81 0.71 -0.74
CA CYS A 66 11.99 1.63 -1.87
C CYS A 66 10.77 2.45 -2.28
#